data_AF-A0A5N5GDF8-F1
#
_entry.id   AF-A0A5N5GDF8-F1
#
_cell.length_a   1.000
_cell.length_b   1.000
_cell.length_c   1.000
_cell.angle_alpha   90.00
_cell.angle_beta   90.00
_cell.angle_gamma   90.00
#
_symmetry.space_group_name_H-M   'P 1'
#
loop_
_entity.id
_entity.type
_entity.pdbx_description
1 polymer ?
#
loop_
_entity_poly.entity_id
_entity_poly.type
_entity_poly.pdbx_seq_one_letter_code
_entity_poly.pdbx_strand_id
1 'polypeptide(L)'
;MLRLRDSPESHESALLALLNLAVKDETNKIKIVEAGALEPIIAFLQSQSSTLQEYATAALLTLSASAVNKPVIGASGAIPLLVEILRHGSPQAKVDSVMALSNLSTHPSNLSIILEAKPIPSIVTLLKPCKKSSKTAERCCALIESLVGFDEGRTALTSEEGGVLAVIEVLENGSLQSREHAVSTLLTMCQSDRCRYREAILKDGVIPGLLELTVQGTPKSQTKAHTLLRLLRESPYPRSELEADTLENIVCNIISQIDSDDQSSKAKKILADMVQVSMEQSLRHLQQRALVCTSTDLPISTCTSEVSLK
;
A
#
# COMPACT_ATOMS: atom_id res chain seq x y z
N MET A 1 -34.83 -34.15 25.09
CA MET A 1 -34.90 -33.52 23.76
C MET A 1 -34.90 -32.00 23.93
N LEU A 2 -33.71 -31.38 23.97
CA LEU A 2 -33.59 -29.93 23.88
C LEU A 2 -33.74 -29.57 22.40
N ARG A 3 -34.91 -29.04 22.01
CA ARG A 3 -35.06 -28.37 20.72
C ARG A 3 -34.18 -27.13 20.75
N LEU A 4 -32.94 -27.24 20.27
CA LEU A 4 -32.20 -26.08 19.75
C LEU A 4 -33.11 -25.47 18.70
N ARG A 5 -33.79 -24.38 19.07
CA ARG A 5 -34.43 -23.54 18.07
C ARG A 5 -33.28 -23.00 17.24
N ASP A 6 -33.37 -23.10 15.92
CA ASP A 6 -32.54 -22.36 14.97
C ASP A 6 -32.83 -20.86 15.12
N SER A 7 -32.48 -20.29 16.27
CA SER A 7 -32.61 -18.89 16.57
C SER A 7 -31.31 -18.18 16.17
N PRO A 8 -31.38 -16.94 15.68
CA PRO A 8 -30.19 -16.18 15.32
C PRO A 8 -29.18 -16.11 16.47
N GLU A 9 -29.64 -16.03 17.73
CA GLU A 9 -28.76 -16.02 18.90
C GLU A 9 -27.98 -17.33 19.10
N SER A 10 -28.59 -18.47 18.71
CA SER A 10 -27.92 -19.77 18.74
C SER A 10 -26.79 -19.85 17.72
N HIS A 11 -26.99 -19.29 16.52
CA HIS A 11 -25.95 -19.24 15.48
C HIS A 11 -24.81 -18.29 15.86
N GLU A 12 -25.13 -17.14 16.43
CA GLU A 12 -24.14 -16.18 16.94
C GLU A 12 -23.28 -16.81 18.05
N SER A 13 -23.91 -17.49 19.00
CA SER A 13 -23.21 -18.19 20.08
C SER A 13 -22.30 -19.30 19.55
N ALA A 14 -22.74 -20.04 18.54
CA ALA A 14 -21.95 -21.09 17.90
C ALA A 14 -20.72 -20.54 17.17
N LEU A 15 -20.86 -19.45 16.41
CA LEU A 15 -19.73 -18.79 15.74
C LEU A 15 -18.72 -18.23 16.74
N LEU A 16 -19.18 -17.63 17.84
CA LEU A 16 -18.29 -17.15 18.91
C LEU A 16 -17.54 -18.30 19.59
N ALA A 17 -18.21 -19.43 19.84
CA ALA A 17 -17.55 -20.62 20.37
C ALA A 17 -16.49 -21.17 19.41
N LEU A 18 -16.79 -21.26 18.11
CA LEU A 18 -15.84 -21.65 17.07
C LEU A 18 -14.63 -20.71 17.00
N LEU A 19 -14.87 -19.40 17.06
CA LEU A 19 -13.82 -18.39 17.12
C LEU A 19 -12.89 -18.62 18.31
N ASN A 20 -13.45 -18.82 19.51
CA ASN A 20 -12.66 -19.04 20.72
C ASN A 20 -11.83 -20.33 20.64
N LEU A 21 -12.34 -21.39 20.02
CA LEU A 21 -11.59 -22.63 19.80
C LEU A 21 -10.46 -22.46 18.76
N ALA A 22 -10.69 -21.68 17.72
CA ALA A 22 -9.75 -21.46 16.63
C ALA A 22 -8.65 -20.44 16.95
N VAL A 23 -8.94 -19.46 17.82
CA VAL A 23 -8.02 -18.38 18.17
C VAL A 23 -6.76 -18.97 18.81
N LYS A 24 -5.60 -18.62 18.24
CA LYS A 24 -4.25 -19.03 18.68
C LYS A 24 -3.93 -20.53 18.64
N ASP A 25 -4.83 -21.38 18.18
CA ASP A 25 -4.58 -22.81 18.02
C ASP A 25 -4.57 -23.19 16.54
N GLU A 26 -3.44 -23.66 16.02
CA GLU A 26 -3.32 -24.05 14.61
C GLU A 26 -4.03 -25.37 14.29
N THR A 27 -4.01 -26.31 15.22
CA THR A 27 -4.66 -27.62 15.05
C THR A 27 -6.17 -27.46 15.01
N ASN A 28 -6.73 -26.60 15.85
CA ASN A 28 -8.17 -26.37 15.88
C ASN A 28 -8.66 -25.66 14.62
N LYS A 29 -7.90 -24.70 14.07
CA LYS A 29 -8.25 -24.06 12.79
C LYS A 29 -8.41 -25.10 11.68
N ILE A 30 -7.47 -26.04 11.59
CA ILE A 30 -7.49 -27.11 10.58
C ILE A 30 -8.69 -28.03 10.81
N LYS A 31 -8.85 -28.54 12.04
CA LYS A 31 -9.94 -29.47 12.40
C LYS A 31 -11.33 -28.87 12.18
N ILE A 32 -11.50 -27.56 12.41
CA ILE A 32 -12.79 -26.88 12.16
C ILE A 32 -13.14 -26.91 10.67
N VAL A 33 -12.16 -26.67 9.79
CA VAL A 33 -12.37 -26.75 8.34
C VAL A 33 -12.63 -28.18 7.90
N GLU A 34 -11.86 -29.15 8.42
CA GLU A 34 -12.04 -30.59 8.15
C GLU A 34 -13.40 -31.10 8.63
N ALA A 35 -13.95 -30.53 9.71
CA ALA A 35 -15.28 -30.84 10.22
C ALA A 35 -16.43 -30.25 9.38
N GLY A 36 -16.14 -29.59 8.26
CA GLY A 36 -17.14 -29.06 7.33
C GLY A 36 -17.73 -27.71 7.74
N ALA A 37 -17.09 -26.96 8.64
CA ALA A 37 -17.63 -25.69 9.13
C ALA A 37 -17.68 -24.57 8.05
N LEU A 38 -16.95 -24.71 6.94
CA LEU A 38 -16.90 -23.66 5.91
C LEU A 38 -18.25 -23.38 5.25
N GLU A 39 -19.01 -24.41 4.91
CA GLU A 39 -20.29 -24.24 4.22
C GLU A 39 -21.30 -23.43 5.06
N PRO A 40 -21.56 -23.76 6.35
CA PRO A 40 -22.38 -22.91 7.21
C PRO A 40 -21.84 -21.48 7.38
N ILE A 41 -20.53 -21.32 7.57
CA ILE A 41 -19.92 -19.99 7.74
C ILE A 41 -20.13 -19.14 6.48
N ILE A 42 -19.99 -19.72 5.30
CA ILE A 42 -20.20 -19.04 4.01
C ILE A 42 -21.66 -18.64 3.84
N ALA A 43 -22.60 -19.50 4.21
CA ALA A 43 -24.02 -19.15 4.21
C ALA A 43 -24.33 -17.95 5.12
N PHE A 44 -23.66 -17.86 6.28
CA PHE A 44 -23.82 -16.75 7.20
C PHE A 44 -23.23 -15.42 6.71
N LEU A 45 -22.27 -15.42 5.79
CA LEU A 45 -21.80 -14.18 5.14
C LEU A 45 -22.91 -13.47 4.37
N GLN A 46 -23.89 -14.22 3.87
CA GLN A 46 -25.03 -13.69 3.10
C GLN A 46 -26.24 -13.38 3.98
N SER A 47 -26.11 -13.50 5.31
CA SER A 47 -27.17 -13.19 6.26
C SER A 47 -27.57 -11.72 6.21
N GLN A 48 -28.87 -11.45 6.39
CA GLN A 48 -29.38 -10.09 6.58
C GLN A 48 -29.06 -9.52 7.98
N SER A 49 -28.63 -10.37 8.92
CA SER A 49 -28.14 -9.93 10.22
C SER A 49 -26.69 -9.45 10.11
N SER A 50 -26.47 -8.15 10.33
CA SER A 50 -25.12 -7.55 10.36
C SER A 50 -24.22 -8.25 11.38
N THR A 51 -24.74 -8.56 12.57
CA THR A 51 -24.00 -9.25 13.63
C THR A 51 -23.55 -10.63 13.18
N LEU A 52 -24.45 -11.39 12.54
CA LEU A 52 -24.12 -12.75 12.08
C LEU A 52 -23.10 -12.71 10.93
N GLN A 53 -23.24 -11.75 10.01
CA GLN A 53 -22.26 -11.52 8.93
C GLN A 53 -20.88 -11.13 9.51
N GLU A 54 -20.83 -10.27 10.52
CA GLU A 54 -19.59 -9.90 11.22
C GLU A 54 -18.91 -11.12 11.85
N TYR A 55 -19.64 -11.93 12.61
CA TYR A 55 -19.08 -13.12 13.25
C TYR A 55 -18.63 -14.16 12.23
N ALA A 56 -19.35 -14.34 11.13
CA ALA A 56 -18.94 -15.23 10.04
C ALA A 56 -17.66 -14.71 9.35
N THR A 57 -17.55 -13.40 9.14
CA THR A 57 -16.35 -12.77 8.57
C THR A 57 -15.14 -12.93 9.49
N ALA A 58 -15.33 -12.70 10.79
CA ALA A 58 -14.30 -12.90 11.81
C ALA A 58 -13.87 -14.37 11.91
N ALA A 59 -14.79 -15.32 11.76
CA ALA A 59 -14.48 -16.75 11.73
C ALA A 59 -13.57 -17.08 10.54
N LEU A 60 -13.90 -16.60 9.34
CA LEU A 60 -13.04 -16.76 8.15
C LEU A 60 -11.69 -16.07 8.29
N LEU A 61 -11.64 -14.88 8.88
CA LEU A 61 -10.38 -14.22 9.21
C LEU A 61 -9.51 -15.13 10.09
N THR A 62 -10.08 -15.70 11.14
CA THR A 62 -9.35 -16.57 12.07
C THR A 62 -8.88 -17.84 11.37
N LEU A 63 -9.74 -18.52 10.61
CA LEU A 63 -9.41 -19.77 9.92
C LEU A 63 -8.41 -19.56 8.78
N SER A 64 -8.47 -18.44 8.05
CA SER A 64 -7.55 -18.10 6.95
C SER A 64 -6.12 -17.82 7.40
N ALA A 65 -5.89 -17.57 8.69
CA ALA A 65 -4.56 -17.42 9.24
C ALA A 65 -3.74 -18.72 9.14
N SER A 66 -4.41 -19.88 9.06
CA SER A 66 -3.73 -21.17 8.83
C SER A 66 -3.28 -21.32 7.38
N ALA A 67 -2.02 -21.67 7.16
CA ALA A 67 -1.51 -21.93 5.82
C ALA A 67 -2.21 -23.11 5.12
N VAL A 68 -2.61 -24.12 5.90
CA VAL A 68 -3.28 -25.34 5.42
C VAL A 68 -4.70 -25.03 4.93
N ASN A 69 -5.40 -24.11 5.59
CA ASN A 69 -6.77 -23.78 5.26
C ASN A 69 -6.91 -22.86 4.04
N LYS A 70 -5.89 -22.06 3.71
CA LYS A 70 -5.95 -21.07 2.61
C LYS A 70 -6.41 -21.63 1.26
N PRO A 71 -5.87 -22.75 0.74
CA PRO A 71 -6.35 -23.31 -0.53
C PRO A 71 -7.80 -23.80 -0.44
N VAL A 72 -8.20 -24.39 0.69
CA VAL A 72 -9.57 -24.92 0.89
C VAL A 72 -10.58 -23.77 0.97
N ILE A 73 -10.28 -22.71 1.73
CA ILE A 73 -11.10 -21.50 1.83
C ILE A 73 -11.14 -20.76 0.48
N GLY A 74 -10.03 -20.75 -0.27
CA GLY A 74 -9.99 -20.15 -1.60
C GLY A 74 -10.95 -20.83 -2.58
N ALA A 75 -11.01 -22.17 -2.54
CA ALA A 75 -11.86 -22.97 -3.40
C ALA A 75 -13.33 -23.04 -2.97
N SER A 76 -13.68 -22.58 -1.76
CA SER A 76 -15.04 -22.71 -1.20
C SER A 76 -16.04 -21.64 -1.70
N GLY A 77 -15.59 -20.67 -2.49
CA GLY A 77 -16.42 -19.54 -2.92
C GLY A 77 -16.53 -18.40 -1.89
N ALA A 78 -15.73 -18.44 -0.81
CA ALA A 78 -15.72 -17.38 0.20
C ALA A 78 -15.17 -16.04 -0.32
N ILE A 79 -14.19 -16.06 -1.23
CA ILE A 79 -13.46 -14.86 -1.69
C ILE A 79 -14.39 -13.80 -2.29
N PRO A 80 -15.27 -14.11 -3.28
CA PRO A 80 -16.20 -13.11 -3.82
C PRO A 80 -17.11 -12.48 -2.77
N LEU A 81 -17.57 -13.25 -1.79
CA LEU A 81 -18.42 -12.76 -0.69
C LEU A 81 -17.66 -11.83 0.25
N LEU A 82 -16.40 -12.14 0.57
CA LEU A 82 -15.54 -11.24 1.35
C LEU A 82 -15.35 -9.90 0.63
N VAL A 83 -15.14 -9.90 -0.69
CA VAL A 83 -15.03 -8.66 -1.47
C VAL A 83 -16.35 -7.87 -1.48
N GLU A 84 -17.50 -8.54 -1.50
CA GLU A 84 -18.80 -7.88 -1.37
C GLU A 84 -19.00 -7.25 0.01
N ILE A 85 -18.59 -7.93 1.07
CA ILE A 85 -18.57 -7.39 2.45
C ILE A 85 -17.64 -6.19 2.54
N LEU A 86 -16.50 -6.19 1.83
CA LEU A 86 -15.61 -5.03 1.77
C LEU A 86 -16.30 -3.79 1.17
N ARG A 87 -17.27 -3.99 0.28
CA ARG A 87 -18.05 -2.92 -0.35
C ARG A 87 -19.21 -2.45 0.54
N HIS A 88 -20.01 -3.38 1.07
CA HIS A 88 -21.30 -3.07 1.69
C HIS A 88 -21.43 -3.43 3.18
N GLY A 89 -20.47 -4.15 3.74
CA GLY A 89 -20.51 -4.58 5.14
C GLY A 89 -20.37 -3.43 6.14
N SER A 90 -20.55 -3.77 7.42
CA SER A 90 -20.30 -2.83 8.52
C SER A 90 -18.81 -2.41 8.56
N PRO A 91 -18.47 -1.32 9.26
CA PRO A 91 -17.07 -0.91 9.42
C PRO A 91 -16.17 -2.03 9.94
N GLN A 92 -16.64 -2.83 10.91
CA GLN A 92 -15.89 -3.94 11.46
C GLN A 92 -15.77 -5.09 10.44
N ALA A 93 -16.87 -5.46 9.77
CA ALA A 93 -16.86 -6.52 8.75
C ALA A 93 -15.93 -6.17 7.57
N LYS A 94 -15.85 -4.90 7.17
CA LYS A 94 -14.92 -4.43 6.13
C LYS A 94 -13.46 -4.62 6.54
N VAL A 95 -13.13 -4.30 7.79
CA VAL A 95 -11.79 -4.50 8.35
C VAL A 95 -11.46 -5.99 8.40
N ASP A 96 -12.35 -6.82 8.94
CA ASP A 96 -12.12 -8.26 9.05
C ASP A 96 -12.01 -8.92 7.67
N SER A 97 -12.83 -8.47 6.71
CA SER A 97 -12.78 -8.94 5.33
C SER A 97 -11.44 -8.64 4.67
N VAL A 98 -10.92 -7.41 4.76
CA VAL A 98 -9.60 -7.10 4.14
C VAL A 98 -8.46 -7.86 4.83
N MET A 99 -8.56 -8.09 6.14
CA MET A 99 -7.58 -8.92 6.85
C MET A 99 -7.64 -10.39 6.38
N ALA A 100 -8.83 -10.94 6.18
CA ALA A 100 -9.02 -12.31 5.68
C ALA A 100 -8.50 -12.44 4.25
N LEU A 101 -8.86 -11.50 3.35
CA LEU A 101 -8.37 -11.46 1.97
C LEU A 101 -6.85 -11.34 1.91
N SER A 102 -6.23 -10.51 2.77
CA SER A 102 -4.77 -10.41 2.89
C SER A 102 -4.11 -11.72 3.37
N ASN A 103 -4.75 -12.48 4.25
CA ASN A 103 -4.23 -13.80 4.62
C ASN A 103 -4.34 -14.79 3.45
N LEU A 104 -5.49 -14.81 2.77
CA LEU A 104 -5.76 -15.70 1.65
C LEU A 104 -4.86 -15.41 0.44
N SER A 105 -4.50 -14.14 0.19
CA SER A 105 -3.64 -13.73 -0.92
C SER A 105 -2.21 -14.25 -0.80
N THR A 106 -1.78 -14.68 0.38
CA THR A 106 -0.46 -15.31 0.56
C THR A 106 -0.36 -16.71 -0.08
N HIS A 107 -1.48 -17.29 -0.53
CA HIS A 107 -1.49 -18.51 -1.32
C HIS A 107 -1.72 -18.18 -2.81
N PRO A 108 -0.78 -18.52 -3.73
CA PRO A 108 -0.84 -18.07 -5.12
C PRO A 108 -2.12 -18.40 -5.88
N SER A 109 -2.72 -19.58 -5.64
CA SER A 109 -3.97 -19.99 -6.31
C SER A 109 -5.17 -19.09 -6.01
N ASN A 110 -5.11 -18.32 -4.91
CA ASN A 110 -6.20 -17.45 -4.50
C ASN A 110 -6.11 -16.08 -5.16
N LEU A 111 -4.94 -15.68 -5.67
CA LEU A 111 -4.73 -14.33 -6.20
C LEU A 111 -5.60 -14.03 -7.42
N SER A 112 -5.72 -14.98 -8.36
CA SER A 112 -6.59 -14.81 -9.53
C SER A 112 -8.05 -14.65 -9.11
N ILE A 113 -8.53 -15.48 -8.17
CA ILE A 113 -9.90 -15.45 -7.66
C ILE A 113 -10.18 -14.11 -6.96
N ILE A 114 -9.24 -13.62 -6.15
CA ILE A 114 -9.35 -12.32 -5.49
C ILE A 114 -9.42 -11.21 -6.54
N LEU A 115 -8.57 -11.24 -7.56
CA LEU A 115 -8.50 -10.21 -8.59
C LEU A 115 -9.76 -10.17 -9.47
N GLU A 116 -10.30 -11.33 -9.84
CA GLU A 116 -11.55 -11.47 -10.59
C GLU A 116 -12.75 -10.82 -9.87
N ALA A 117 -12.74 -10.83 -8.53
CA ALA A 117 -13.75 -10.17 -7.71
C ALA A 117 -13.62 -8.63 -7.65
N LYS A 118 -12.58 -8.05 -8.30
CA LYS A 118 -12.34 -6.60 -8.42
C LYS A 118 -12.32 -5.85 -7.07
N PRO A 119 -11.38 -6.16 -6.17
CA PRO A 119 -11.39 -5.64 -4.80
C PRO A 119 -10.79 -4.24 -4.67
N ILE A 120 -10.00 -3.79 -5.66
CA ILE A 120 -9.18 -2.56 -5.58
C ILE A 120 -10.00 -1.30 -5.23
N PRO A 121 -11.14 -0.99 -5.90
CA PRO A 121 -11.94 0.18 -5.54
C PRO A 121 -12.40 0.18 -4.07
N SER A 122 -12.77 -0.99 -3.56
CA SER A 122 -13.22 -1.16 -2.18
C SER A 122 -12.05 -1.04 -1.18
N ILE A 123 -10.87 -1.57 -1.53
CA ILE A 123 -9.65 -1.42 -0.71
C ILE A 123 -9.21 0.06 -0.64
N VAL A 124 -9.19 0.76 -1.78
CA VAL A 124 -8.84 2.19 -1.85
C VAL A 124 -9.84 3.03 -1.03
N THR A 125 -11.13 2.75 -1.17
CA THR A 125 -12.19 3.39 -0.37
C THR A 125 -11.98 3.16 1.13
N LEU A 126 -11.60 1.95 1.55
CA LEU A 126 -11.29 1.64 2.94
C LEU A 126 -10.03 2.37 3.43
N LEU A 127 -9.02 2.56 2.58
CA LEU A 127 -7.78 3.26 2.92
C LEU A 127 -7.96 4.77 3.13
N LYS A 128 -8.90 5.43 2.44
CA LYS A 128 -9.12 6.89 2.53
C LYS A 128 -9.30 7.39 3.98
N PRO A 129 -10.23 6.85 4.80
CA PRO A 129 -10.40 7.30 6.18
C PRO A 129 -9.43 6.65 7.18
N CYS A 130 -8.65 5.64 6.77
CA CYS A 130 -7.80 4.88 7.70
C CYS A 130 -6.56 5.68 8.13
N LYS A 131 -6.22 5.59 9.42
CA LYS A 131 -4.87 5.96 9.90
C LYS A 131 -3.85 5.10 9.16
N LYS A 132 -2.93 5.73 8.42
CA LYS A 132 -1.99 5.02 7.52
C LYS A 132 -1.01 4.10 8.25
N SER A 133 -0.72 4.37 9.51
CA SER A 133 0.08 3.52 10.40
C SER A 133 -0.72 2.41 11.10
N SER A 134 -2.03 2.26 10.82
CA SER A 134 -2.85 1.18 11.39
C SER A 134 -2.56 -0.17 10.75
N LYS A 135 -2.91 -1.25 11.46
CA LYS A 135 -2.84 -2.61 10.94
C LYS A 135 -3.75 -2.83 9.72
N THR A 136 -4.90 -2.17 9.67
CA THR A 136 -5.80 -2.20 8.51
C THR A 136 -5.11 -1.63 7.27
N ALA A 137 -4.47 -0.47 7.39
CA ALA A 137 -3.74 0.12 6.27
C ALA A 137 -2.56 -0.76 5.80
N GLU A 138 -1.84 -1.39 6.73
CA GLU A 138 -0.81 -2.39 6.42
C GLU A 138 -1.39 -3.55 5.58
N ARG A 139 -2.53 -4.11 5.99
CA ARG A 139 -3.17 -5.25 5.33
C ARG A 139 -3.77 -4.88 3.98
N CYS A 140 -4.39 -3.72 3.86
CA CYS A 140 -4.83 -3.17 2.57
C CYS A 140 -3.65 -3.04 1.60
N CYS A 141 -2.55 -2.46 2.05
CA CYS A 141 -1.38 -2.22 1.21
C CYS A 141 -0.66 -3.53 0.82
N ALA A 142 -0.53 -4.49 1.74
CA ALA A 142 0.01 -5.82 1.44
C ALA A 142 -0.85 -6.59 0.43
N LEU A 143 -2.18 -6.46 0.53
CA LEU A 143 -3.10 -7.04 -0.46
C LEU A 143 -2.93 -6.36 -1.83
N ILE A 144 -2.86 -5.03 -1.88
CA ILE A 144 -2.59 -4.30 -3.13
C ILE A 144 -1.25 -4.73 -3.73
N GLU A 145 -0.18 -4.82 -2.94
CA GLU A 145 1.15 -5.28 -3.39
C GLU A 145 1.05 -6.65 -4.08
N SER A 146 0.30 -7.58 -3.48
CA SER A 146 0.10 -8.92 -4.05
C SER A 146 -0.66 -8.87 -5.38
N LEU A 147 -1.64 -7.98 -5.52
CA LEU A 147 -2.50 -7.87 -6.69
C LEU A 147 -1.84 -7.12 -7.87
N VAL A 148 -0.95 -6.16 -7.60
CA VAL A 148 -0.20 -5.45 -8.67
C VAL A 148 0.86 -6.31 -9.35
N GLY A 149 1.06 -7.55 -8.89
CA GLY A 149 1.78 -8.58 -9.67
C GLY A 149 1.11 -8.88 -11.02
N PHE A 150 -0.20 -8.62 -11.15
CA PHE A 150 -1.00 -8.82 -12.36
C PHE A 150 -1.28 -7.50 -13.08
N ASP A 151 -1.42 -7.54 -14.42
CA ASP A 151 -1.67 -6.31 -15.20
C ASP A 151 -3.03 -5.69 -14.89
N GLU A 152 -4.03 -6.53 -14.69
CA GLU A 152 -5.37 -6.14 -14.30
C GLU A 152 -5.34 -5.41 -12.95
N GLY A 153 -4.51 -5.87 -12.01
CA GLY A 153 -4.32 -5.22 -10.71
C GLY A 153 -3.67 -3.85 -10.82
N ARG A 154 -2.58 -3.72 -11.61
CA ARG A 154 -1.92 -2.43 -11.85
C ARG A 154 -2.83 -1.43 -12.57
N THR A 155 -3.56 -1.92 -13.57
CA THR A 155 -4.52 -1.12 -14.34
C THR A 155 -5.63 -0.63 -13.45
N ALA A 156 -6.27 -1.52 -12.69
CA ALA A 156 -7.34 -1.15 -11.77
C ALA A 156 -6.88 -0.15 -10.70
N LEU A 157 -5.68 -0.31 -10.13
CA LEU A 157 -5.15 0.64 -9.15
C LEU A 157 -4.90 2.03 -9.73
N THR A 158 -4.44 2.10 -10.98
CA THR A 158 -4.16 3.38 -11.67
C THR A 158 -5.44 4.06 -12.17
N SER A 159 -6.44 3.27 -12.56
CA SER A 159 -7.74 3.78 -13.02
C SER A 159 -8.67 4.20 -11.88
N GLU A 160 -8.46 3.68 -10.66
CA GLU A 160 -9.24 4.06 -9.47
C GLU A 160 -8.87 5.47 -8.99
N GLU A 161 -9.89 6.30 -8.73
CA GLU A 161 -9.67 7.68 -8.31
C GLU A 161 -8.99 7.76 -6.93
N GLY A 162 -7.77 8.31 -6.93
CA GLY A 162 -6.92 8.39 -5.75
C GLY A 162 -6.31 7.04 -5.34
N GLY A 163 -6.32 6.03 -6.22
CA GLY A 163 -5.72 4.72 -5.94
C GLY A 163 -4.21 4.80 -5.70
N VAL A 164 -3.47 5.44 -6.62
CA VAL A 164 -2.02 5.65 -6.49
C VAL A 164 -1.71 6.57 -5.31
N LEU A 165 -2.41 7.70 -5.18
CA LEU A 165 -2.33 8.59 -4.03
C LEU A 165 -2.51 7.85 -2.69
N ALA A 166 -3.50 6.96 -2.56
CA ALA A 166 -3.73 6.21 -1.32
C ALA A 166 -2.53 5.34 -0.93
N VAL A 167 -1.80 4.78 -1.91
CA VAL A 167 -0.55 4.04 -1.67
C VAL A 167 0.59 4.99 -1.26
N ILE A 168 0.68 6.17 -1.88
CA ILE A 168 1.68 7.19 -1.54
C ILE A 168 1.48 7.72 -0.12
N GLU A 169 0.24 7.98 0.29
CA GLU A 169 -0.07 8.40 1.67
C GLU A 169 0.34 7.33 2.70
N VAL A 170 0.23 6.04 2.35
CA VAL A 170 0.73 4.94 3.18
C VAL A 170 2.27 4.89 3.17
N LEU A 171 2.92 5.20 2.05
CA LEU A 171 4.38 5.30 1.96
C LEU A 171 4.95 6.41 2.84
N GLU A 172 4.24 7.53 2.98
CA GLU A 172 4.65 8.68 3.77
C GLU A 172 4.35 8.47 5.27
N ASN A 173 3.14 8.05 5.60
CA ASN A 173 2.62 8.09 6.98
C ASN A 173 2.36 6.70 7.60
N GLY A 174 2.83 5.64 6.94
CA GLY A 174 2.62 4.25 7.34
C GLY A 174 3.54 3.77 8.47
N SER A 175 3.24 2.56 8.98
CA SER A 175 4.20 1.80 9.80
C SER A 175 5.38 1.35 8.94
N LEU A 176 6.48 0.88 9.54
CA LEU A 176 7.63 0.36 8.78
C LEU A 176 7.21 -0.72 7.77
N GLN A 177 6.32 -1.63 8.18
CA GLN A 177 5.78 -2.67 7.30
C GLN A 177 4.89 -2.07 6.19
N SER A 178 3.95 -1.17 6.52
CA SER A 178 3.08 -0.57 5.52
C SER A 178 3.85 0.23 4.47
N ARG A 179 4.89 0.98 4.90
CA ARG A 179 5.76 1.74 4.00
C ARG A 179 6.55 0.81 3.07
N GLU A 180 6.99 -0.34 3.57
CA GLU A 180 7.66 -1.37 2.76
C GLU A 180 6.71 -1.96 1.69
N HIS A 181 5.46 -2.28 2.04
CA HIS A 181 4.45 -2.73 1.08
C HIS A 181 4.14 -1.64 0.03
N ALA A 182 4.04 -0.38 0.46
CA ALA A 182 3.71 0.74 -0.42
C ALA A 182 4.82 1.00 -1.46
N VAL A 183 6.08 1.06 -1.04
CA VAL A 183 7.20 1.23 -1.98
C VAL A 183 7.34 0.03 -2.93
N SER A 184 7.02 -1.18 -2.46
CA SER A 184 7.06 -2.40 -3.27
C SER A 184 5.98 -2.39 -4.35
N THR A 185 4.78 -1.91 -4.01
CA THR A 185 3.68 -1.72 -4.95
C THR A 185 4.08 -0.78 -6.09
N LEU A 186 4.55 0.43 -5.75
CA LEU A 186 4.96 1.44 -6.73
C LEU A 186 6.17 1.00 -7.57
N LEU A 187 7.13 0.31 -6.95
CA LEU A 187 8.29 -0.26 -7.64
C LEU A 187 7.86 -1.34 -8.64
N THR A 188 6.99 -2.26 -8.24
CA THR A 188 6.47 -3.32 -9.11
C THR A 188 5.77 -2.75 -10.33
N MET A 189 4.95 -1.71 -10.14
CA MET A 189 4.32 -0.99 -11.25
C MET A 189 5.37 -0.44 -12.23
N CYS A 190 6.32 0.36 -11.75
CA CYS A 190 7.38 0.94 -12.59
C CYS A 190 8.32 -0.09 -13.24
N GLN A 191 8.56 -1.23 -12.60
CA GLN A 191 9.35 -2.32 -13.17
C GLN A 191 8.59 -3.07 -14.27
N SER A 192 7.27 -3.16 -14.14
CA SER A 192 6.41 -3.81 -15.15
C SER A 192 6.29 -2.97 -16.40
N ASP A 193 5.95 -1.69 -16.25
CA ASP A 193 5.88 -0.73 -17.36
C ASP A 193 6.14 0.68 -16.85
N ARG A 194 7.40 1.10 -16.93
CA ARG A 194 7.82 2.44 -16.50
C ARG A 194 7.04 3.53 -17.23
N CYS A 195 6.84 3.42 -18.55
CA CYS A 195 6.22 4.47 -19.34
C CYS A 195 4.76 4.68 -18.96
N ARG A 196 4.05 3.58 -18.68
CA ARG A 196 2.63 3.60 -18.32
C ARG A 196 2.36 4.17 -16.93
N TYR A 197 3.17 3.82 -15.93
CA TYR A 197 2.84 4.14 -14.53
C TYR A 197 3.61 5.32 -13.94
N ARG A 198 4.73 5.74 -14.56
CA ARG A 198 5.59 6.81 -14.04
C ARG A 198 4.84 8.13 -13.84
N GLU A 199 4.07 8.55 -14.84
CA GLU A 199 3.41 9.86 -14.80
C GLU A 199 2.40 9.94 -13.67
N ALA A 200 1.55 8.93 -13.49
CA ALA A 200 0.58 8.86 -12.40
C ALA A 200 1.27 8.94 -11.03
N ILE A 201 2.35 8.19 -10.84
CA ILE A 201 3.12 8.17 -9.58
C ILE A 201 3.77 9.52 -9.28
N LEU A 202 4.29 10.22 -10.29
CA LEU A 202 4.90 11.54 -10.12
C LEU A 202 3.86 12.63 -9.87
N LYS A 203 2.73 12.57 -10.59
CA LYS A 203 1.63 13.54 -10.46
C LYS A 203 1.05 13.56 -9.05
N ASP A 204 0.95 12.39 -8.41
CA ASP A 204 0.47 12.26 -7.04
C ASP A 204 1.55 12.56 -5.98
N GLY A 205 2.77 12.94 -6.39
CA GLY A 205 3.76 13.56 -5.49
C GLY A 205 4.64 12.61 -4.68
N VAL A 206 5.02 11.43 -5.19
CA VAL A 206 5.77 10.41 -4.42
C VAL A 206 7.18 10.83 -3.92
N ILE A 207 7.83 11.82 -4.55
CA ILE A 207 9.28 12.06 -4.39
C ILE A 207 9.70 12.38 -2.94
N PRO A 208 9.04 13.28 -2.20
CA PRO A 208 9.41 13.58 -0.82
C PRO A 208 9.36 12.32 0.08
N GLY A 209 8.28 11.55 0.00
CA GLY A 209 8.12 10.30 0.75
C GLY A 209 9.21 9.28 0.43
N LEU A 210 9.62 9.15 -0.83
CA LEU A 210 10.72 8.26 -1.21
C LEU A 210 12.07 8.72 -0.67
N LEU A 211 12.38 10.01 -0.74
CA LEU A 211 13.62 10.56 -0.20
C LEU A 211 13.69 10.34 1.32
N GLU A 212 12.60 10.59 2.03
CA GLU A 212 12.54 10.30 3.47
C GLU A 212 12.74 8.80 3.74
N LEU A 213 12.10 7.93 2.95
CA LEU A 213 12.20 6.48 3.10
C LEU A 213 13.63 5.95 2.85
N THR A 214 14.45 6.63 2.02
CA THR A 214 15.86 6.26 1.84
C THR A 214 16.70 6.41 3.11
N VAL A 215 16.26 7.24 4.06
CA VAL A 215 16.97 7.51 5.32
C VAL A 215 16.29 6.79 6.49
N GLN A 216 14.96 6.84 6.57
CA GLN A 216 14.18 6.37 7.73
C GLN A 216 13.53 4.99 7.52
N GLY A 217 13.70 4.38 6.35
CA GLY A 217 13.14 3.06 6.03
C GLY A 217 13.89 1.88 6.67
N THR A 218 13.31 0.68 6.55
CA THR A 218 14.02 -0.58 6.76
C THR A 218 15.09 -0.75 5.68
N PRO A 219 16.14 -1.58 5.87
CA PRO A 219 17.14 -1.81 4.82
C PRO A 219 16.52 -2.27 3.47
N LYS A 220 15.43 -3.03 3.54
CA LYS A 220 14.66 -3.46 2.36
C LYS A 220 13.93 -2.29 1.71
N SER A 221 13.21 -1.48 2.48
CA SER A 221 12.46 -0.36 1.92
C SER A 221 13.38 0.75 1.39
N GLN A 222 14.53 0.98 2.04
CA GLN A 222 15.58 1.87 1.52
C GLN A 222 16.07 1.42 0.14
N THR A 223 16.44 0.15 -0.02
CA THR A 223 16.92 -0.39 -1.31
C THR A 223 15.87 -0.24 -2.41
N LYS A 224 14.60 -0.53 -2.09
CA LYS A 224 13.46 -0.37 -3.01
C LYS A 224 13.23 1.10 -3.37
N ALA A 225 13.31 2.01 -2.40
CA ALA A 225 13.15 3.45 -2.61
C ALA A 225 14.21 4.02 -3.55
N HIS A 226 15.49 3.68 -3.35
CA HIS A 226 16.58 4.07 -4.26
C HIS A 226 16.33 3.57 -5.69
N THR A 227 15.86 2.32 -5.83
CA THR A 227 15.55 1.73 -7.13
C THR A 227 14.41 2.46 -7.82
N LEU A 228 13.33 2.74 -7.09
CA LEU A 228 12.18 3.46 -7.63
C LEU A 228 12.52 4.89 -8.03
N LEU A 229 13.28 5.63 -7.20
CA LEU A 229 13.77 6.98 -7.54
C LEU A 229 14.56 6.97 -8.86
N ARG A 230 15.40 5.96 -9.08
CA ARG A 230 16.13 5.79 -10.35
C ARG A 230 15.20 5.55 -11.54
N LEU A 231 14.13 4.77 -11.36
CA LEU A 231 13.13 4.52 -12.42
C LEU A 231 12.30 5.77 -12.73
N LEU A 232 11.98 6.57 -11.71
CA LEU A 232 11.17 7.78 -11.86
C LEU A 232 11.94 8.96 -12.47
N ARG A 233 13.27 8.98 -12.35
CA ARG A 233 14.12 10.00 -12.98
C ARG A 233 13.93 10.00 -14.51
N GLU A 234 13.89 11.19 -15.10
CA GLU A 234 14.05 11.32 -16.55
C GLU A 234 15.50 10.98 -16.90
N SER A 235 15.69 10.00 -17.77
CA SER A 235 16.96 9.91 -18.49
C SER A 235 16.75 10.63 -19.81
N PRO A 236 17.29 11.85 -20.01
CA PRO A 236 17.36 12.47 -21.33
C PRO A 236 18.28 11.69 -22.29
N TYR A 237 18.91 10.62 -21.81
CA TYR A 237 19.71 9.70 -22.61
C TYR A 237 19.03 8.32 -22.62
N PRO A 238 18.70 7.75 -23.79
CA PRO A 238 18.54 6.31 -23.87
C PRO A 238 19.84 5.72 -23.32
N ARG A 239 19.77 4.82 -22.31
CA ARG A 239 20.92 3.95 -22.09
C ARG A 239 20.96 3.06 -23.33
N SER A 240 21.79 3.41 -24.31
CA SER A 240 22.44 2.36 -25.08
C SER A 240 23.02 1.40 -24.05
N GLU A 241 22.75 0.11 -24.19
CA GLU A 241 23.55 -0.91 -23.53
C GLU A 241 25.01 -0.63 -23.91
N LEU A 242 25.70 0.15 -23.07
CA LEU A 242 27.14 0.25 -23.14
C LEU A 242 27.58 -1.11 -22.62
N GLU A 243 27.93 -2.00 -23.55
CA GLU A 243 28.59 -3.27 -23.27
C GLU A 243 29.62 -3.04 -22.16
N ALA A 244 29.71 -3.95 -21.20
CA ALA A 244 30.57 -3.81 -20.01
C ALA A 244 32.00 -3.35 -20.38
N ASP A 245 32.48 -3.81 -21.54
CA ASP A 245 33.75 -3.46 -22.16
C ASP A 245 33.89 -1.96 -22.47
N THR A 246 32.81 -1.26 -22.84
CA THR A 246 32.85 0.19 -23.09
C THR A 246 32.97 0.97 -21.78
N LEU A 247 32.30 0.50 -20.73
CA LEU A 247 32.36 1.11 -19.41
C LEU A 247 33.72 0.88 -18.75
N GLU A 248 34.27 -0.31 -18.91
CA GLU A 248 35.64 -0.67 -18.50
C GLU A 248 36.68 0.14 -19.27
N ASN A 249 36.53 0.31 -20.59
CA ASN A 249 37.41 1.15 -21.40
C ASN A 249 37.33 2.64 -21.03
N ILE A 250 36.14 3.16 -20.69
CA ILE A 250 35.97 4.54 -20.21
C ILE A 250 36.64 4.70 -18.84
N VAL A 251 36.46 3.75 -17.93
CA VAL A 251 37.08 3.75 -16.60
C VAL A 251 38.61 3.64 -16.71
N CYS A 252 39.14 2.75 -17.55
CA CYS A 252 40.57 2.61 -17.82
C CYS A 252 41.16 3.88 -18.46
N ASN A 253 40.45 4.52 -19.40
CA ASN A 253 40.89 5.79 -19.97
C ASN A 253 40.90 6.91 -18.92
N ILE A 254 39.89 6.99 -18.06
CA ILE A 254 39.85 7.98 -16.97
C ILE A 254 40.98 7.72 -15.97
N ILE A 255 41.22 6.48 -15.57
CA ILE A 255 42.34 6.11 -14.69
C ILE A 255 43.68 6.50 -15.32
N SER A 256 43.86 6.28 -16.64
CA SER A 256 45.07 6.68 -17.36
C SER A 256 45.24 8.20 -17.53
N GLN A 257 44.14 8.97 -17.52
CA GLN A 257 44.16 10.44 -17.61
C GLN A 257 44.29 11.13 -16.24
N ILE A 258 43.99 10.43 -15.14
CA ILE A 258 44.13 10.92 -13.77
C ILE A 258 45.59 10.88 -13.29
N ASP A 259 46.49 10.21 -14.02
CA ASP A 259 47.93 10.17 -13.70
C ASP A 259 48.66 11.53 -13.90
N SER A 260 47.90 12.61 -14.14
CA SER A 260 48.39 13.99 -14.05
C SER A 260 47.59 14.76 -12.99
N ASP A 261 48.24 15.12 -11.88
CA ASP A 261 47.67 15.81 -10.71
C ASP A 261 46.87 17.10 -11.03
N ASP A 262 47.07 17.68 -12.22
CA ASP A 262 46.40 18.91 -12.67
C ASP A 262 44.93 18.70 -13.10
N GLN A 263 44.54 17.50 -13.55
CA GLN A 263 43.17 17.18 -13.97
C GLN A 263 42.26 16.85 -12.77
N SER A 264 42.79 16.15 -11.76
CA SER A 264 42.07 15.77 -10.53
C SER A 264 41.62 17.00 -9.73
N SER A 265 42.46 18.04 -9.66
CA SER A 265 42.12 19.30 -9.00
C SER A 265 41.05 20.10 -9.76
N LYS A 266 41.11 20.13 -11.10
CA LYS A 266 40.08 20.75 -11.96
C LYS A 266 38.74 20.01 -11.88
N ALA A 267 38.75 18.67 -11.90
CA ALA A 267 37.54 17.86 -11.77
C ALA A 267 36.88 18.03 -10.39
N LYS A 268 37.67 18.06 -9.31
CA LYS A 268 37.16 18.36 -7.96
C LYS A 268 36.53 19.75 -7.88
N LYS A 269 37.12 20.75 -8.54
CA LYS A 269 36.58 22.11 -8.61
C LYS A 269 35.25 22.17 -9.38
N ILE A 270 35.17 21.51 -10.53
CA ILE A 270 33.93 21.45 -11.33
C ILE A 270 32.80 20.75 -10.56
N LEU A 271 33.10 19.66 -9.85
CA LEU A 271 32.13 18.97 -9.00
C LEU A 271 31.64 19.84 -7.84
N ALA A 272 32.54 20.59 -7.18
CA ALA A 272 32.16 21.52 -6.12
C ALA A 272 31.26 22.65 -6.64
N ASP A 273 31.59 23.23 -7.80
CA ASP A 273 30.81 24.29 -8.44
C ASP A 273 29.41 23.78 -8.83
N MET A 274 29.29 22.55 -9.34
CA MET A 274 27.99 21.95 -9.66
C MET A 274 27.11 21.71 -8.43
N VAL A 275 27.69 21.26 -7.32
CA VAL A 275 26.96 21.08 -6.05
C VAL A 275 26.48 22.42 -5.51
N GLN A 276 27.33 23.45 -5.57
CA GLN A 276 26.98 24.80 -5.13
C GLN A 276 25.81 25.38 -5.95
N VAL A 277 25.88 25.29 -7.28
CA VAL A 277 24.80 25.78 -8.18
C VAL A 277 23.49 25.06 -7.91
N SER A 278 23.52 23.74 -7.67
CA SER A 278 22.33 22.96 -7.33
C SER A 278 21.72 23.36 -5.98
N MET A 279 22.55 23.67 -4.99
CA MET A 279 22.09 24.18 -3.68
C MET A 279 21.45 25.56 -3.81
N GLU A 280 22.06 26.48 -4.57
CA GLU A 280 21.53 27.83 -4.79
C GLU A 280 20.19 27.81 -5.53
N GLN A 281 20.04 26.97 -6.56
CA GLN A 281 18.77 26.80 -7.26
C GLN A 281 17.69 26.23 -6.33
N SER A 282 18.04 25.24 -5.51
CA SER A 282 17.11 24.66 -4.52
C SER A 282 16.66 25.69 -3.50
N LEU A 283 17.56 26.55 -3.02
CA LEU A 283 17.25 27.63 -2.09
C LEU A 283 16.35 28.69 -2.72
N ARG A 284 16.60 29.07 -3.98
CA ARG A 284 15.75 30.02 -4.72
C ARG A 284 14.34 29.50 -4.93
N HIS A 285 14.19 28.21 -5.27
CA HIS A 285 12.87 27.59 -5.38
C HIS A 285 12.14 27.54 -4.03
N LEU A 286 12.85 27.29 -2.93
CA LEU A 286 12.27 27.32 -1.58
C LEU A 286 11.79 28.74 -1.20
N GLN A 287 12.59 29.77 -1.53
CA GLN A 287 12.25 31.18 -1.29
C GLN A 287 11.07 31.65 -2.15
N GLN A 288 11.01 31.26 -3.43
CA GLN A 288 9.87 31.57 -4.31
C GLN A 288 8.58 30.92 -3.80
N ARG A 289 8.65 29.67 -3.31
CA ARG A 289 7.49 29.00 -2.68
C ARG A 289 7.06 29.69 -1.38
N ALA A 290 8.00 30.20 -0.59
CA ALA A 290 7.69 30.96 0.62
C ALA A 290 7.01 32.31 0.30
N LEU A 291 7.40 32.98 -0.80
CA LEU A 291 6.83 34.27 -1.21
C LEU A 291 5.36 34.16 -1.69
N VAL A 292 5.00 33.03 -2.32
CA VAL A 292 3.61 32.75 -2.75
C VAL A 292 2.68 32.57 -1.54
N CYS A 293 3.19 32.22 -0.36
CA CYS A 293 2.40 32.11 0.87
C CYS A 293 2.21 33.43 1.62
N THR A 294 2.86 34.54 1.21
CA THR A 294 2.80 35.82 1.94
C THR A 294 1.99 36.92 1.26
N SER A 295 1.29 36.64 0.16
CA SER A 295 0.44 37.64 -0.51
C SER A 295 -1.01 37.18 -0.60
N THR A 296 -1.72 37.25 0.51
CA THR A 296 -3.16 37.51 0.51
C THR A 296 -3.40 38.74 1.37
N ASP A 297 -3.85 39.81 0.71
CA ASP A 297 -4.31 41.05 1.30
C ASP A 297 -5.27 40.78 2.48
N LEU A 298 -4.90 41.26 3.67
CA LEU A 298 -5.84 41.44 4.78
C LEU A 298 -6.57 42.77 4.57
N PRO A 299 -7.91 42.80 4.44
CA PRO A 299 -8.64 44.04 4.61
C PRO A 299 -8.67 44.39 6.11
N ILE A 300 -8.10 45.56 6.42
CA ILE A 300 -8.19 46.21 7.72
C ILE A 300 -9.67 46.57 7.97
N SER A 301 -10.33 45.82 8.85
CA SER A 301 -11.62 46.21 9.43
C SER A 301 -11.37 47.04 10.68
N THR A 302 -11.57 48.35 10.57
CA THR A 302 -11.68 49.28 11.71
C THR A 302 -12.87 48.90 12.58
N CYS A 303 -12.61 48.40 13.78
CA CYS A 303 -13.63 48.15 14.79
C CYS A 303 -13.79 49.40 15.68
N THR A 304 -14.87 50.15 15.47
CA THR A 304 -15.32 51.20 16.40
C THR A 304 -16.07 50.56 17.55
N SER A 305 -15.57 50.77 18.77
CA SER A 305 -16.20 50.37 20.02
C SER A 305 -17.40 51.25 20.34
N GLU A 306 -18.59 50.65 20.47
CA GLU A 306 -19.68 51.24 21.25
C GLU A 306 -19.94 50.38 22.48
N VAL A 307 -19.65 50.96 23.64
CA VAL A 307 -20.03 50.45 24.96
C VAL A 307 -21.46 50.89 25.23
N SER A 308 -22.37 49.95 25.44
CA SER A 308 -23.70 50.24 25.98
C SER A 308 -23.84 49.64 27.38
N LEU A 309 -23.94 50.53 28.36
CA LEU A 309 -24.31 50.24 29.73
C LEU A 309 -25.83 50.05 29.81
N LYS A 310 -26.27 48.86 30.23
CA LYS A 310 -27.42 48.65 31.12
C LYS A 310 -27.41 47.22 31.65
#